data_AF-A0A8B9UPP9-F1
#
_entry.id   AF-A0A8B9UPP9-F1
#
_cell.length_a   1.000
_cell.length_b   1.000
_cell.length_c   1.000
_cell.angle_alpha   90.00
_cell.angle_beta   90.00
_cell.angle_gamma   90.00
#
_symmetry.space_group_name_H-M   'P 1'
#
loop_
_entity.id
_entity.type
_entity.pdbx_description
1 polymer ?
#
loop_
_entity_poly.entity_id
_entity_poly.type
_entity_poly.pdbx_seq_one_letter_code
_entity_poly.pdbx_strand_id
1 'polypeptide(L)'
;MSSTGLNFWGSNSVDKGIFVPKQICEETILRPLCSQIKPFTSLRFVTEPSDAVTMRGSNVLLNCGAESDRGAPVIKWKKDAVFLNLAVDERRQQLANGSLLIQNIVHSRHHKPDEGLYQCEASLEGIGAIISRTAKVMVAVSSTFMLGRESRQLSSWPVSPACPS
;
A
#
# COMPACT_ATOMS: atom_id res chain seq x y z
N MET A 1 -39.45 -15.85 22.47
CA MET A 1 -39.35 -14.50 21.88
C MET A 1 -37.99 -13.92 22.25
N SER A 2 -37.03 -13.96 21.32
CA SER A 2 -35.97 -12.94 21.14
C SER A 2 -35.12 -13.35 19.94
N SER A 3 -35.58 -12.97 18.75
CA SER A 3 -34.77 -13.03 17.54
C SER A 3 -33.74 -11.90 17.60
N THR A 4 -32.52 -12.20 18.02
CA THR A 4 -31.43 -11.24 17.89
C THR A 4 -30.95 -11.29 16.44
N GLY A 5 -31.43 -10.33 15.65
CA GLY A 5 -31.02 -10.15 14.27
C GLY A 5 -29.52 -9.90 14.17
N LEU A 6 -28.82 -10.78 13.45
CA LEU A 6 -27.46 -10.51 13.00
C LEU A 6 -27.55 -9.53 11.83
N ASN A 7 -27.30 -8.26 12.13
CA ASN A 7 -27.18 -7.21 11.14
C ASN A 7 -25.89 -7.44 10.34
N PHE A 8 -26.02 -8.01 9.14
CA PHE A 8 -24.94 -7.99 8.14
C PHE A 8 -25.00 -6.64 7.41
N TRP A 9 -24.18 -5.68 7.83
CA TRP A 9 -23.90 -4.49 7.04
C TRP A 9 -22.92 -4.84 5.92
N GLY A 10 -23.29 -4.47 4.69
CA GLY A 10 -22.75 -5.06 3.46
C GLY A 10 -21.41 -4.52 2.98
N SER A 11 -20.83 -5.23 2.02
CA SER A 11 -20.09 -4.68 0.85
C SER A 11 -19.71 -5.79 -0.14
N ASN A 12 -20.17 -5.62 -1.39
CA ASN A 12 -19.74 -6.21 -2.67
C ASN A 12 -19.67 -7.75 -2.87
N SER A 13 -20.76 -8.25 -3.47
CA SER A 13 -20.90 -9.31 -4.48
C SER A 13 -19.64 -10.07 -4.97
N VAL A 14 -19.32 -11.21 -4.34
CA VAL A 14 -19.16 -12.55 -4.98
C VAL A 14 -18.99 -13.65 -3.92
N ASP A 15 -19.85 -13.76 -2.91
CA ASP A 15 -19.79 -14.92 -2.00
C ASP A 15 -21.19 -15.30 -1.49
N LYS A 16 -21.87 -16.18 -2.23
CA LYS A 16 -23.03 -16.93 -1.73
C LYS A 16 -22.56 -18.20 -1.01
N GLY A 17 -21.60 -18.06 -0.09
CA GLY A 17 -21.21 -19.11 0.84
C GLY A 17 -21.70 -18.72 2.22
N ILE A 18 -22.62 -19.48 2.80
CA ILE A 18 -22.92 -19.36 4.24
C ILE A 18 -21.70 -19.93 4.95
N PHE A 19 -20.83 -19.05 5.45
CA PHE A 19 -19.71 -19.46 6.26
C PHE A 19 -20.13 -19.37 7.75
N VAL A 20 -19.89 -20.44 8.52
CA VAL A 20 -20.33 -20.54 9.93
C VAL A 20 -19.12 -20.50 10.87
N PRO A 21 -19.03 -19.53 11.83
CA PRO A 21 -17.86 -19.38 12.68
C PRO A 21 -17.59 -20.68 13.43
N LYS A 22 -16.31 -21.05 13.57
CA LYS A 22 -15.84 -22.29 14.23
C LYS A 22 -16.52 -22.53 15.61
N GLN A 23 -16.99 -21.45 16.25
CA GLN A 23 -17.71 -21.41 17.52
C GLN A 23 -19.06 -22.15 17.56
N ILE A 24 -19.70 -22.44 16.42
CA ILE A 24 -21.07 -23.03 16.40
C ILE A 24 -21.06 -24.57 16.39
N CYS A 25 -19.94 -25.23 16.11
CA CYS A 25 -19.90 -26.70 16.06
C CYS A 25 -19.66 -27.38 17.43
N GLU A 26 -19.63 -26.61 18.53
CA GLU A 26 -19.31 -27.10 19.87
C GLU A 26 -20.56 -27.33 20.75
N GLU A 27 -21.68 -27.76 20.15
CA GLU A 27 -22.77 -28.39 20.89
C GLU A 27 -23.08 -29.79 20.33
N THR A 28 -23.11 -30.76 21.25
CA THR A 28 -23.09 -32.22 21.01
C THR A 28 -24.17 -32.75 20.05
N ILE A 29 -25.26 -31.99 19.84
CA ILE A 29 -26.45 -32.40 19.06
C ILE A 29 -26.36 -32.01 17.56
N LEU A 30 -25.50 -31.06 17.18
CA LEU A 30 -25.39 -30.54 15.79
C LEU A 30 -24.20 -31.11 14.99
N ARG A 31 -23.44 -32.05 15.55
CA ARG A 31 -22.25 -32.66 14.94
C ARG A 31 -22.44 -33.21 13.50
N PRO A 32 -23.52 -33.94 13.15
CA PRO A 32 -23.67 -34.44 11.79
C PRO A 32 -23.95 -33.34 10.75
N LEU A 33 -24.54 -32.22 11.16
CA LEU A 33 -24.78 -31.05 10.29
C LEU A 33 -23.49 -30.26 10.01
N CYS A 34 -22.51 -30.30 10.91
CA CYS A 34 -21.22 -29.61 10.74
C CYS A 34 -20.28 -30.31 9.72
N SER A 35 -20.51 -31.58 9.38
CA SER A 35 -19.72 -32.31 8.37
C SER A 35 -19.78 -31.71 6.97
N GLN A 36 -20.83 -30.92 6.69
CA GLN A 36 -21.05 -30.21 5.41
C GLN A 36 -20.58 -28.74 5.46
N ILE A 37 -20.11 -28.26 6.62
CA ILE A 37 -19.71 -26.87 6.80
C ILE A 37 -18.23 -26.76 6.45
N LYS A 38 -17.92 -26.07 5.34
CA LYS A 38 -16.54 -25.73 5.01
C LYS A 38 -15.99 -24.80 6.11
N PRO A 39 -14.82 -25.10 6.69
CA PRO A 39 -14.22 -24.22 7.68
C PRO A 39 -13.97 -22.84 7.06
N PHE A 40 -14.21 -21.78 7.84
CA PHE A 40 -13.73 -20.45 7.50
C PHE A 40 -12.21 -20.48 7.37
N THR A 41 -11.70 -20.29 6.16
CA THR A 41 -10.29 -20.00 5.95
C THR A 41 -10.06 -18.54 6.29
N SER A 42 -9.12 -18.28 7.20
CA SER A 42 -8.70 -16.92 7.52
C SER A 42 -7.66 -16.50 6.49
N LEU A 43 -7.93 -15.45 5.72
CA LEU A 43 -6.97 -14.77 4.86
C LEU A 43 -7.00 -13.28 5.25
N ARG A 44 -5.88 -12.76 5.74
CA ARG A 44 -5.81 -11.39 6.27
C ARG A 44 -4.43 -10.77 6.04
N PHE A 45 -4.38 -9.45 6.02
CA PHE A 45 -3.12 -8.71 6.01
C PHE A 45 -2.52 -8.66 7.42
N VAL A 46 -1.20 -8.92 7.49
CA VAL A 46 -0.37 -8.70 8.68
C VAL A 46 0.26 -7.32 8.62
N THR A 47 0.70 -6.95 7.42
CA THR A 47 1.32 -5.65 7.15
C THR A 47 0.73 -5.09 5.87
N GLU A 48 0.28 -3.85 5.94
CA GLU A 48 -0.26 -3.12 4.80
C GLU A 48 0.67 -1.97 4.40
N PRO A 49 0.66 -1.57 3.11
CA PRO A 49 1.51 -0.48 2.67
C PRO A 49 1.05 0.85 3.26
N SER A 50 2.02 1.75 3.43
CA SER A 50 1.80 3.11 3.92
C SER A 50 2.18 4.13 2.86
N ASP A 51 1.56 5.31 2.94
CA ASP A 51 1.88 6.43 2.07
C ASP A 51 3.36 6.80 2.20
N ALA A 52 3.99 7.14 1.09
CA ALA A 52 5.41 7.43 1.04
C ALA A 52 5.70 8.68 0.23
N VAL A 53 6.61 9.52 0.75
CA VAL A 53 7.17 10.66 0.02
C VAL A 53 8.64 10.36 -0.23
N THR A 54 9.04 10.39 -1.50
CA THR A 54 10.40 10.04 -1.93
C THR A 54 10.95 11.13 -2.84
N MET A 55 12.24 11.11 -3.15
CA MET A 55 12.87 12.06 -4.06
C MET A 55 13.21 11.39 -5.40
N ARG A 56 13.45 12.18 -6.44
CA ARG A 56 13.95 11.65 -7.70
C ARG A 56 15.31 10.97 -7.47
N GLY A 57 15.46 9.76 -8.01
CA GLY A 57 16.70 8.97 -7.91
C GLY A 57 16.88 8.21 -6.60
N SER A 58 16.04 8.44 -5.57
CA SER A 58 16.04 7.61 -4.37
C SER A 58 15.23 6.32 -4.57
N ASN A 59 15.24 5.47 -3.55
CA ASN A 59 14.48 4.22 -3.52
C ASN A 59 13.32 4.34 -2.53
N VAL A 60 12.28 3.53 -2.71
CA VAL A 60 11.16 3.42 -1.76
C VAL A 60 10.80 1.95 -1.56
N LEU A 61 10.46 1.59 -0.32
CA LEU A 61 10.03 0.27 0.07
C LEU A 61 8.58 0.34 0.55
N LEU A 62 7.69 -0.40 -0.11
CA LEU A 62 6.30 -0.56 0.29
C LEU A 62 6.12 -1.94 0.92
N ASN A 63 5.88 -1.96 2.22
CA ASN A 63 5.71 -3.21 2.95
C ASN A 63 4.33 -3.81 2.69
N CYS A 64 4.29 -5.12 2.40
CA CYS A 64 3.04 -5.88 2.39
C CYS A 64 3.32 -7.30 2.88
N GLY A 65 2.45 -7.80 3.75
CA GLY A 65 2.48 -9.18 4.23
C GLY A 65 1.07 -9.65 4.52
N ALA A 66 0.76 -10.88 4.12
CA ALA A 66 -0.53 -11.52 4.38
C ALA A 66 -0.31 -12.96 4.84
N GLU A 67 -1.25 -13.47 5.63
CA GLU A 67 -1.19 -14.80 6.21
C GLU A 67 -2.53 -15.52 6.06
N SER A 68 -2.44 -16.85 6.01
CA SER A 68 -3.59 -17.72 6.10
C SER A 68 -3.31 -18.99 6.90
N ASP A 69 -4.36 -19.56 7.49
CA ASP A 69 -4.36 -20.85 8.15
C ASP A 69 -4.28 -22.05 7.19
N ARG A 70 -4.35 -21.81 5.87
CA ARG A 70 -4.32 -22.85 4.83
C ARG A 70 -3.06 -22.82 3.97
N GLY A 71 -2.13 -21.90 4.22
CA GLY A 71 -0.85 -21.78 3.50
C GLY A 71 -0.39 -20.34 3.32
N ALA A 72 0.76 -20.17 2.65
CA ALA A 72 1.32 -18.86 2.36
C ALA A 72 0.58 -18.21 1.16
N PRO A 73 -0.02 -17.02 1.32
CA PRO A 73 -0.65 -16.31 0.21
C PRO A 73 0.39 -15.81 -0.80
N VAL A 74 0.00 -15.81 -2.08
CA VAL A 74 0.79 -15.20 -3.16
C VAL A 74 0.49 -13.71 -3.21
N ILE A 75 1.53 -12.90 -3.06
CA ILE A 75 1.45 -11.43 -3.12
C ILE A 75 1.70 -10.94 -4.55
N LYS A 76 0.87 -10.01 -5.02
CA LYS A 76 1.05 -9.26 -6.27
C LYS A 76 0.79 -7.78 -6.04
N TRP A 77 1.39 -6.92 -6.85
CA TRP A 77 1.27 -5.47 -6.72
C TRP A 77 0.51 -4.83 -7.88
N LYS A 78 -0.34 -3.87 -7.54
CA LYS A 78 -1.04 -2.98 -8.47
C LYS A 78 -0.53 -1.56 -8.30
N LYS A 79 -0.40 -0.86 -9.43
CA LYS A 79 -0.22 0.60 -9.51
C LYS A 79 -1.35 1.16 -10.35
N ASP A 80 -2.07 2.12 -9.81
CA ASP A 80 -3.20 2.79 -10.46
C ASP A 80 -4.22 1.76 -11.01
N ALA A 81 -4.56 0.78 -10.17
CA ALA A 81 -5.41 -0.39 -10.45
C ALA A 81 -4.88 -1.41 -11.49
N VAL A 82 -3.68 -1.22 -12.04
CA VAL A 82 -3.06 -2.13 -13.02
C VAL A 82 -1.96 -2.96 -12.37
N PHE A 83 -1.94 -4.28 -12.62
CA PHE A 83 -0.87 -5.14 -12.11
C PHE A 83 0.49 -4.73 -12.66
N LEU A 84 1.48 -4.68 -11.77
CA LEU A 84 2.86 -4.47 -12.14
C LEU A 84 3.44 -5.73 -12.78
N ASN A 85 4.05 -5.56 -13.95
CA ASN A 85 4.84 -6.61 -14.57
C ASN A 85 6.29 -6.50 -14.11
N LEU A 86 6.60 -7.12 -12.96
CA LEU A 86 7.92 -7.08 -12.34
C LEU A 86 8.99 -7.86 -13.14
N ALA A 87 8.59 -8.68 -14.11
CA ALA A 87 9.53 -9.40 -14.97
C ALA A 87 10.16 -8.50 -16.05
N VAL A 88 9.52 -7.39 -16.38
CA VAL A 88 9.98 -6.44 -17.42
C VAL A 88 10.61 -5.20 -16.81
N ASP A 89 10.23 -4.83 -15.58
CA ASP A 89 10.65 -3.62 -14.91
C ASP A 89 11.75 -3.91 -13.88
N GLU A 90 13.01 -3.93 -14.31
CA GLU A 90 14.17 -4.25 -13.46
C GLU A 90 14.32 -3.34 -12.24
N ARG A 91 13.76 -2.12 -12.29
CA ARG A 91 13.78 -1.16 -11.18
C ARG A 91 12.81 -1.53 -10.07
N ARG A 92 11.82 -2.38 -10.35
CA ARG A 92 10.76 -2.77 -9.40
C ARG A 92 10.91 -4.24 -9.05
N GLN A 93 11.21 -4.51 -7.79
CA GLN A 93 11.49 -5.85 -7.31
C GLN A 93 10.58 -6.18 -6.14
N GLN A 94 9.92 -7.34 -6.21
CA GLN A 94 9.19 -7.88 -5.07
C GLN A 94 10.14 -8.74 -4.23
N LEU A 95 10.25 -8.39 -2.96
CA LEU A 95 11.06 -9.10 -1.99
C LEU A 95 10.36 -10.39 -1.55
N ALA A 96 11.12 -11.34 -1.00
CA ALA A 96 10.60 -12.63 -0.51
C ALA A 96 9.51 -12.49 0.56
N ASN A 97 9.50 -11.37 1.29
CA ASN A 97 8.47 -11.08 2.29
C ASN A 97 7.18 -10.46 1.71
N GLY A 98 7.09 -10.28 0.39
CA GLY A 98 5.94 -9.65 -0.30
C GLY A 98 6.06 -8.14 -0.51
N SER A 99 7.06 -7.49 0.09
CA SER A 99 7.26 -6.03 -0.03
C SER A 99 7.77 -5.63 -1.41
N LEU A 100 7.36 -4.46 -1.90
CA LEU A 100 7.80 -3.92 -3.18
C LEU A 100 8.91 -2.89 -2.97
N LEU A 101 10.08 -3.18 -3.53
CA LEU A 101 11.18 -2.22 -3.65
C LEU A 101 11.12 -1.56 -5.02
N ILE A 102 11.06 -0.23 -5.04
CA ILE A 102 11.15 0.57 -6.26
C ILE A 102 12.46 1.37 -6.18
N GLN A 103 13.34 1.11 -7.13
CA GLN A 103 14.65 1.76 -7.22
C GLN A 103 14.65 2.89 -8.24
N ASN A 104 15.51 3.89 -8.01
CA ASN A 104 15.72 5.01 -8.91
C ASN A 104 14.40 5.66 -9.33
N ILE A 105 13.72 6.27 -8.35
CA ILE A 105 12.39 6.86 -8.55
C ILE A 105 12.43 7.94 -9.64
N VAL A 106 11.52 7.80 -10.61
CA VAL A 106 11.35 8.71 -11.73
C VAL A 106 10.08 9.54 -11.55
N HIS A 107 10.27 10.85 -11.57
CA HIS A 107 9.21 11.82 -11.77
C HIS A 107 9.38 12.41 -13.17
N SER A 108 8.60 11.92 -14.12
CA SER A 108 8.59 12.40 -15.51
C SER A 108 7.16 12.47 -16.00
N ARG A 109 6.76 13.63 -16.54
CA ARG A 109 5.44 13.79 -17.18
C ARG A 109 5.33 13.01 -18.49
N HIS A 110 6.46 12.63 -19.08
CA HIS A 110 6.53 11.97 -20.38
C HIS A 110 6.77 10.46 -20.28
N HIS A 111 7.26 9.95 -19.14
CA HIS A 111 7.54 8.55 -18.91
C HIS A 111 6.86 8.10 -17.63
N LYS A 112 5.94 7.13 -17.75
CA LYS A 112 5.11 6.53 -16.70
C LYS A 112 5.68 6.76 -15.29
N PRO A 113 5.24 7.82 -14.58
CA PRO A 113 5.85 8.22 -13.32
C PRO A 113 5.67 7.12 -12.27
N ASP A 114 6.64 7.00 -11.36
CA ASP A 114 6.52 6.10 -10.21
C ASP A 114 5.56 6.66 -9.15
N GLU A 115 5.21 7.94 -9.24
CA GLU A 115 4.10 8.51 -8.48
C GLU A 115 2.77 7.83 -8.85
N GLY A 116 1.96 7.51 -7.85
CA GLY A 116 0.67 6.88 -8.06
C GLY A 116 0.09 6.22 -6.82
N LEU A 117 -0.98 5.46 -7.03
CA LEU A 117 -1.68 4.69 -6.02
C LEU A 117 -1.29 3.22 -6.09
N TYR A 118 -0.71 2.72 -5.00
CA TYR A 118 -0.22 1.36 -4.91
C TYR A 118 -1.12 0.51 -4.00
N GLN A 119 -1.40 -0.72 -4.44
CA GLN A 119 -2.17 -1.69 -3.67
C GLN A 119 -1.52 -3.07 -3.79
N CYS A 120 -1.55 -3.79 -2.69
CA CYS A 120 -1.10 -5.17 -2.61
C CYS A 120 -2.32 -6.10 -2.70
N GLU A 121 -2.25 -7.12 -3.55
CA GLU A 121 -3.23 -8.18 -3.65
C GLU A 121 -2.63 -9.47 -3.10
N ALA A 122 -3.26 -10.03 -2.07
CA ALA A 122 -2.91 -11.32 -1.52
C ALA A 122 -3.92 -12.36 -2.00
N SER A 123 -3.45 -13.34 -2.76
CA SER A 123 -4.27 -14.40 -3.34
C SER A 123 -3.90 -15.76 -2.77
N LEU A 124 -4.90 -16.61 -2.53
CA LEU A 124 -4.73 -17.98 -2.10
C LEU A 124 -5.62 -18.90 -2.93
N GLU A 125 -5.03 -19.95 -3.49
CA GLU A 125 -5.73 -20.90 -4.36
C GLU A 125 -6.89 -21.58 -3.62
N GLY A 126 -8.05 -21.65 -4.27
CA GLY A 126 -9.26 -22.25 -3.70
C GLY A 126 -10.00 -21.40 -2.66
N ILE A 127 -9.47 -20.22 -2.30
CA ILE A 127 -10.07 -19.30 -1.32
C ILE A 127 -10.45 -17.97 -1.99
N GLY A 128 -9.55 -17.38 -2.77
CA GLY A 128 -9.78 -16.11 -3.44
C GLY A 128 -8.64 -15.11 -3.21
N ALA A 129 -8.94 -13.82 -3.32
CA ALA A 129 -7.97 -12.75 -3.15
C ALA A 129 -8.53 -11.59 -2.33
N ILE A 130 -7.68 -10.98 -1.53
CA ILE A 130 -7.96 -9.76 -0.77
C ILE A 130 -7.05 -8.64 -1.25
N ILE A 131 -7.53 -7.39 -1.17
CA ILE A 131 -6.79 -6.20 -1.58
C ILE A 131 -6.54 -5.31 -0.38
N SER A 132 -5.30 -4.84 -0.23
CA SER A 132 -4.90 -3.96 0.87
C SER A 132 -5.49 -2.56 0.73
N ARG A 133 -5.31 -1.75 1.77
CA ARG A 133 -5.42 -0.29 1.67
C ARG A 133 -4.57 0.23 0.52
N THR A 134 -4.99 1.38 0.01
CA THR A 134 -4.26 2.13 -1.00
C THR A 134 -3.18 2.97 -0.34
N ALA A 135 -1.94 2.83 -0.80
CA ALA A 135 -0.81 3.66 -0.43
C ALA A 135 -0.48 4.65 -1.55
N LYS A 136 -0.38 5.92 -1.21
CA LYS A 136 -0.01 6.99 -2.14
C LYS A 136 1.49 7.21 -2.10
N VAL A 137 2.15 7.04 -3.24
CA VAL A 137 3.57 7.39 -3.41
C VAL A 137 3.64 8.74 -4.10
N MET A 138 4.30 9.71 -3.47
CA MET A 138 4.51 11.07 -3.99
C MET A 138 6.00 11.36 -4.15
N VAL A 139 6.37 12.13 -5.18
CA VAL A 139 7.76 12.54 -5.39
C VAL A 139 7.95 14.00 -4.99
N ALA A 140 8.77 14.24 -3.97
CA ALA A 140 9.17 15.57 -3.55
C ALA A 140 10.07 16.21 -4.62
N VAL A 141 9.76 17.46 -4.94
CA VAL A 141 10.62 18.32 -5.75
C VAL A 141 11.51 19.11 -4.80
N SER A 142 12.81 18.82 -4.81
CA SER A 142 13.78 19.64 -4.07
C SER A 142 13.88 21.00 -4.75
N SER A 143 13.27 22.03 -4.15
CA SER A 143 13.44 23.42 -4.56
C SER A 143 14.79 23.94 -4.09
N THR A 144 15.88 23.53 -4.74
CA THR A 144 17.22 24.14 -4.55
C THR A 144 17.31 25.58 -5.10
N PHE A 145 16.17 26.20 -5.45
CA PHE A 145 16.10 27.54 -6.03
C PHE A 145 16.07 28.69 -5.01
N MET A 146 16.14 28.43 -3.69
CA MET A 146 16.05 29.50 -2.67
C MET A 146 17.24 29.55 -1.70
N LEU A 147 18.45 29.17 -2.14
CA LEU A 147 19.68 29.46 -1.39
C LEU A 147 20.86 29.78 -2.33
N GLY A 148 20.58 30.60 -3.34
CA GLY A 148 21.58 30.97 -4.33
C GLY A 148 21.20 32.20 -5.13
N ARG A 149 20.85 33.31 -4.47
CA ARG A 149 20.88 34.69 -5.00
C ARG A 149 20.45 35.72 -3.94
N GLU A 150 21.20 35.82 -2.85
CA GLU A 150 21.19 37.02 -1.99
C GLU A 150 22.59 37.21 -1.40
N SER A 151 23.57 37.46 -2.28
CA SER A 151 24.92 37.86 -1.89
C SER A 151 25.67 38.52 -3.05
N ARG A 152 24.99 39.42 -3.77
CA ARG A 152 25.64 40.41 -4.64
C ARG A 152 24.81 41.70 -4.69
N GLN A 153 24.81 42.45 -3.59
CA GLN A 153 24.81 43.93 -3.56
C GLN A 153 24.56 44.41 -2.13
N LEU A 154 25.56 44.26 -1.27
CA LEU A 154 25.73 45.15 -0.12
C LEU A 154 27.10 45.82 -0.25
N SER A 155 27.30 46.61 -1.31
CA SER A 155 28.53 47.39 -1.49
C SER A 155 28.29 48.71 -2.24
N SER A 156 27.22 49.43 -1.92
CA SER A 156 27.05 50.80 -2.38
C SER A 156 26.27 51.64 -1.36
N TRP A 157 26.83 51.78 -0.17
CA TRP A 157 26.54 52.97 0.63
C TRP A 157 27.51 54.07 0.18
N PRO A 158 27.03 55.21 -0.33
CA PRO A 158 27.91 56.35 -0.57
C PRO A 158 28.43 56.85 0.79
N VAL A 159 29.75 56.88 0.94
CA VAL A 159 30.44 57.59 2.01
C VAL A 159 30.08 59.08 1.87
N SER A 160 29.32 59.61 2.82
CA SER A 160 29.07 61.06 2.92
C SER A 160 30.35 61.79 3.36
N PRO A 161 30.69 62.96 2.79
CA PRO A 161 31.85 63.75 3.22
C PRO A 161 31.61 64.43 4.57
N ALA A 162 32.72 64.70 5.25
CA ALA A 162 32.87 65.20 6.61
C ALA A 162 32.08 66.48 6.97
N CYS A 163 31.73 66.60 8.25
CA CYS A 163 31.28 67.84 8.88
C CYS A 163 32.45 68.85 9.03
N PRO A 164 32.27 70.13 8.68
CA PRO A 164 33.18 71.19 9.09
C PRO A 164 32.93 71.60 10.55
N SER A 165 34.04 71.93 11.21
CA SER A 165 34.22 72.36 12.60
C SER A 165 33.67 73.74 12.95
#